data_AF-A0A1R4EIJ1-F1
#
_entry.id   AF-A0A1R4EIJ1-F1
#
_cell.length_a   1.000
_cell.length_b   1.000
_cell.length_c   1.000
_cell.angle_alpha   90.00
_cell.angle_beta   90.00
_cell.angle_gamma   90.00
#
_symmetry.space_group_name_H-M   'P 1'
#
loop_
_entity.id
_entity.type
_entity.pdbx_description
1 polymer ?
#
loop_
_entity_poly.entity_id
_entity_poly.type
_entity_poly.pdbx_seq_one_letter_code
_entity_poly.pdbx_strand_id
1 'polypeptide(L)'
;MSPSSTINSHQASNTKTNEESAPKSLVNEGGTLELDEEGHLLDHNLWTPEVAQQLADTLEVTLTDDHYRILQQVRAFHTEFNHPPSTRPLIKYLMKTLPEMQISNQLLQQIFNTGLVARHVNRIAGLPKPPNCL
;
A
#
# COMPACT_ATOMS: atom_id res chain seq x y z
N MET A 1 -66.28 -12.84 -9.78
CA MET A 1 -66.05 -13.39 -8.42
C MET A 1 -64.93 -14.40 -8.56
N SER A 2 -63.68 -14.19 -8.15
CA SER A 2 -63.08 -13.27 -7.19
C SER A 2 -61.67 -12.86 -7.68
N PRO A 3 -61.21 -11.63 -7.43
CA PRO A 3 -59.82 -11.24 -7.66
C PRO A 3 -58.93 -11.74 -6.50
N SER A 4 -57.80 -12.38 -6.80
CA SER A 4 -56.73 -12.57 -5.82
C SER A 4 -55.82 -11.35 -5.82
N SER A 5 -55.75 -10.70 -4.67
CA SER A 5 -55.02 -9.47 -4.42
C SER A 5 -53.56 -9.74 -4.01
N THR A 6 -52.73 -8.73 -4.29
CA THR A 6 -51.62 -8.24 -3.45
C THR A 6 -50.28 -9.00 -3.48
N ILE A 7 -49.40 -8.52 -4.38
CA ILE A 7 -48.10 -7.87 -4.12
C ILE A 7 -47.51 -8.08 -2.71
N ASN A 8 -46.31 -8.67 -2.60
CA ASN A 8 -45.24 -8.02 -1.82
C ASN A 8 -43.83 -8.48 -2.20
N SER A 9 -42.98 -7.49 -2.41
CA SER A 9 -41.52 -7.54 -2.48
C SER A 9 -40.91 -8.00 -1.16
N HIS A 10 -39.81 -8.77 -1.20
CA HIS A 10 -38.72 -8.76 -0.21
C HIS A 10 -37.46 -9.26 -0.95
N GLN A 11 -36.59 -8.37 -1.44
CA GLN A 11 -35.40 -7.81 -0.76
C GLN A 11 -34.39 -8.84 -0.22
N ALA A 12 -33.15 -8.61 -0.66
CA ALA A 12 -31.91 -8.66 0.11
C ALA A 12 -31.28 -10.01 0.48
N SER A 13 -30.18 -10.32 -0.21
CA SER A 13 -28.94 -10.71 0.45
C SER A 13 -27.92 -9.63 0.03
N ASN A 14 -27.86 -8.47 0.69
CA ASN A 14 -27.10 -8.23 1.91
C ASN A 14 -25.96 -9.24 2.15
N THR A 15 -24.85 -9.08 1.43
CA THR A 15 -23.56 -9.05 2.12
C THR A 15 -23.32 -7.61 2.55
N LYS A 16 -23.85 -7.30 3.74
CA LYS A 16 -23.30 -6.23 4.57
C LYS A 16 -21.84 -6.58 4.80
N THR A 17 -20.93 -5.88 4.15
CA THR A 17 -19.59 -5.65 4.72
C THR A 17 -19.63 -4.25 5.30
N ASN A 18 -20.41 -4.08 6.36
CA ASN A 18 -20.21 -2.98 7.29
C ASN A 18 -19.07 -3.42 8.21
N GLU A 19 -17.84 -3.22 7.76
CA GLU A 19 -16.71 -2.93 8.64
C GLU A 19 -15.97 -1.77 7.98
N GLU A 20 -16.17 -0.57 8.55
CA GLU A 20 -15.28 0.57 8.39
C GLU A 20 -13.92 0.16 8.97
N SER A 21 -13.17 -0.60 8.19
CA SER A 21 -11.85 -1.13 8.52
C SER A 21 -11.16 -1.33 7.20
N ALA A 22 -9.91 -0.88 7.11
CA ALA A 22 -9.11 -0.84 5.89
C ALA A 22 -9.28 -2.10 5.03
N PRO A 23 -9.24 -1.99 3.69
CA PRO A 23 -9.43 -3.13 2.79
C PRO A 23 -8.45 -4.24 3.17
N LYS A 24 -8.98 -5.40 3.60
CA LYS A 24 -8.19 -6.57 4.02
C LYS A 24 -7.57 -7.32 2.82
N SER A 25 -7.94 -6.95 1.60
CA SER A 25 -7.44 -7.55 0.37
C SER A 25 -7.45 -6.59 -0.82
N LEU A 26 -6.46 -6.71 -1.70
CA LEU A 26 -6.39 -6.05 -3.01
C LEU A 26 -6.66 -7.03 -4.14
N VAL A 27 -7.03 -6.54 -5.32
CA VAL A 27 -7.26 -7.36 -6.52
C VAL A 27 -6.17 -7.06 -7.55
N ASN A 28 -5.49 -8.09 -8.01
CA ASN A 28 -4.43 -8.06 -9.03
C ASN A 28 -4.89 -8.95 -10.22
N GLU A 29 -4.38 -8.71 -11.43
CA GLU A 29 -4.57 -9.58 -12.62
C GLU A 29 -4.39 -11.09 -12.33
N GLY A 30 -3.56 -11.45 -11.35
CA GLY A 30 -3.30 -12.83 -10.90
C GLY A 30 -4.11 -13.33 -9.70
N GLY A 31 -5.00 -12.54 -9.11
CA GLY A 31 -5.88 -12.95 -7.99
C GLY A 31 -6.02 -11.93 -6.86
N THR A 32 -6.53 -12.38 -5.72
CA THR A 32 -6.69 -11.55 -4.51
C THR A 32 -5.42 -11.59 -3.66
N LEU A 33 -4.91 -10.41 -3.33
CA LEU A 33 -3.76 -10.22 -2.46
C LEU A 33 -4.24 -9.92 -1.06
N GLU A 34 -3.72 -10.61 -0.06
CA GLU A 34 -4.06 -10.36 1.34
C GLU A 34 -3.17 -9.27 1.94
N LEU A 35 -3.81 -8.36 2.68
CA LEU A 35 -3.15 -7.30 3.43
C LEU A 35 -3.26 -7.55 4.94
N ASP A 36 -2.29 -7.06 5.70
CA ASP A 36 -2.38 -7.01 7.16
C ASP A 36 -3.32 -5.88 7.66
N GLU A 37 -3.56 -5.84 8.97
CA GLU A 37 -4.39 -4.81 9.61
C GLU A 37 -3.85 -3.38 9.44
N GLU A 38 -2.56 -3.23 9.18
CA GLU A 38 -1.88 -1.97 8.90
C GLU A 38 -1.82 -1.66 7.39
N GLY A 39 -2.36 -2.54 6.54
CA GLY A 39 -2.41 -2.43 5.08
C GLY A 39 -1.10 -2.81 4.37
N HIS A 40 -0.25 -3.64 4.98
CA HIS A 40 0.96 -4.18 4.33
C HIS A 40 0.65 -5.47 3.57
N LEU A 41 1.33 -5.67 2.45
CA LEU A 41 1.20 -6.89 1.66
C LEU A 41 1.78 -8.09 2.42
N LEU A 42 0.99 -9.15 2.62
CA LEU A 42 1.46 -10.36 3.30
C LEU A 42 2.55 -11.09 2.49
N ASP A 43 2.41 -11.13 1.16
CA ASP A 43 3.41 -11.69 0.25
C ASP A 43 4.05 -10.61 -0.64
N HIS A 44 5.24 -10.17 -0.24
CA HIS A 44 6.00 -9.14 -0.96
C HIS A 44 6.46 -9.53 -2.37
N ASN A 45 6.39 -10.83 -2.74
CA ASN A 45 6.72 -11.31 -4.08
C ASN A 45 5.60 -11.05 -5.09
N LEU A 46 4.37 -10.89 -4.60
CA LEU A 46 3.21 -10.54 -5.43
C LEU A 46 3.11 -9.03 -5.71
N TRP A 47 4.04 -8.25 -5.17
CA TRP A 47 4.10 -6.82 -5.42
C TRP A 47 4.38 -6.53 -6.89
N THR A 48 3.53 -5.71 -7.48
CA THR A 48 3.70 -5.13 -8.81
C THR A 48 3.52 -3.61 -8.72
N PRO A 49 3.92 -2.83 -9.75
CA PRO A 49 3.65 -1.39 -9.78
C PRO A 49 2.16 -1.06 -9.60
N GLU A 50 1.27 -1.89 -10.12
CA GLU A 50 -0.18 -1.73 -9.94
C GLU A 50 -0.61 -1.93 -8.49
N VAL A 51 -0.08 -2.95 -7.82
CA VAL A 51 -0.32 -3.18 -6.38
C VAL A 51 0.22 -2.02 -5.55
N ALA A 52 1.39 -1.47 -5.93
CA ALA A 52 1.93 -0.28 -5.29
C ALA A 52 0.96 0.90 -5.40
N GLN A 53 0.37 1.13 -6.59
CA GLN A 53 -0.63 2.17 -6.78
C GLN A 53 -1.85 1.94 -5.89
N GLN A 54 -2.39 0.73 -5.87
CA GLN A 54 -3.53 0.39 -5.01
C GLN A 54 -3.21 0.60 -3.52
N LEU A 55 -1.99 0.25 -3.07
CA LEU A 55 -1.54 0.52 -1.71
C LEU A 55 -1.42 2.02 -1.44
N ALA A 56 -0.95 2.80 -2.40
CA ALA A 56 -0.84 4.24 -2.28
C ALA A 56 -2.20 4.94 -2.29
N ASP A 57 -3.17 4.41 -3.05
CA ASP A 57 -4.55 4.91 -3.07
C ASP A 57 -5.20 4.81 -1.68
N THR A 58 -4.89 3.76 -0.90
CA THR A 58 -5.35 3.65 0.49
C THR A 58 -4.77 4.70 1.44
N LEU A 59 -3.73 5.41 1.00
CA LEU A 59 -3.07 6.51 1.72
C LEU A 59 -3.35 7.87 1.08
N GLU A 60 -4.25 7.93 0.08
CA GLU A 60 -4.55 9.13 -0.72
C GLU A 60 -3.30 9.70 -1.42
N VAL A 61 -2.39 8.82 -1.85
CA VAL A 61 -1.15 9.17 -2.56
C VAL A 61 -1.19 8.64 -3.99
N THR A 62 -1.02 9.53 -4.96
CA THR A 62 -0.87 9.14 -6.38
C THR A 62 0.60 8.90 -6.70
N LEU A 63 0.97 7.69 -7.12
CA LEU A 63 2.35 7.39 -7.47
C LEU A 63 2.65 7.90 -8.88
N THR A 64 3.69 8.72 -8.98
CA THR A 64 4.30 9.15 -10.24
C THR A 64 5.60 8.38 -10.48
N ASP A 65 6.23 8.58 -11.64
CA ASP A 65 7.52 7.95 -11.97
C ASP A 65 8.58 8.12 -10.88
N ASP A 66 8.64 9.31 -10.27
CA ASP A 66 9.54 9.61 -9.15
C ASP A 66 9.27 8.72 -7.93
N HIS A 67 8.00 8.46 -7.62
CA HIS A 67 7.62 7.55 -6.54
C HIS A 67 8.07 6.13 -6.85
N TYR A 68 7.82 5.65 -8.08
CA TYR A 68 8.25 4.31 -8.49
C TYR A 68 9.77 4.15 -8.42
N ARG A 69 10.54 5.17 -8.81
CA ARG A 69 12.01 5.17 -8.66
C ARG A 69 12.40 5.01 -7.19
N ILE A 70 11.79 5.76 -6.29
CA ILE A 70 12.05 5.66 -4.84
C ILE A 70 11.68 4.26 -4.31
N LEU A 71 10.50 3.75 -4.65
CA LEU A 71 10.01 2.43 -4.20
C LEU A 71 10.92 1.30 -4.68
N GLN A 72 11.40 1.35 -5.92
CA GLN A 72 12.36 0.38 -6.45
C GLN A 72 13.66 0.39 -5.64
N GLN A 73 14.17 1.57 -5.27
CA GLN A 73 15.37 1.68 -4.43
C GLN A 73 15.12 1.16 -3.01
N VAL A 74 13.94 1.39 -2.45
CA VAL A 74 13.55 0.85 -1.14
C VAL A 74 13.50 -0.68 -1.16
N ARG A 75 12.95 -1.28 -2.23
CA ARG A 75 12.97 -2.73 -2.43
C ARG A 75 14.39 -3.27 -2.58
N ALA A 76 15.24 -2.57 -3.36
CA ALA A 76 16.65 -2.94 -3.49
C ALA A 76 17.39 -2.90 -2.15
N PHE A 77 17.13 -1.87 -1.32
CA PHE A 77 17.64 -1.80 0.05
C PHE A 77 17.20 -3.02 0.87
N HIS A 78 15.91 -3.36 0.84
CA HIS A 78 15.42 -4.54 1.56
C HIS A 78 16.07 -5.84 1.06
N THR A 79 16.29 -5.99 -0.25
CA THR A 79 17.00 -7.15 -0.81
C THR A 79 18.47 -7.20 -0.35
N GLU A 80 19.14 -6.06 -0.21
CA GLU A 80 20.55 -5.99 0.21
C GLU A 80 20.73 -6.18 1.73
N PHE A 81 19.87 -5.56 2.54
CA PHE A 81 19.99 -5.52 4.00
C PHE A 81 19.04 -6.49 4.72
N ASN A 82 18.12 -7.12 4.00
CA ASN A 82 17.13 -8.07 4.50
C ASN A 82 16.21 -7.49 5.60
N HIS A 83 16.08 -6.16 5.64
CA HIS A 83 15.19 -5.42 6.55
C HIS A 83 14.72 -4.11 5.90
N PRO A 84 13.53 -3.59 6.26
CA PRO A 84 13.05 -2.32 5.75
C PRO A 84 13.88 -1.15 6.31
N PRO A 85 14.14 -0.09 5.52
CA PRO A 85 14.88 1.07 6.00
C PRO A 85 14.03 1.95 6.92
N SER A 86 14.66 2.52 7.95
CA SER A 86 14.10 3.65 8.71
C SER A 86 14.33 4.98 7.94
N THR A 87 13.70 6.08 8.37
CA THR A 87 13.74 7.36 7.63
C THR A 87 15.16 7.87 7.33
N ARG A 88 16.08 7.83 8.31
CA ARG A 88 17.47 8.28 8.12
C ARG A 88 18.24 7.38 7.11
N PRO A 89 18.30 6.05 7.30
CA PRO A 89 18.87 5.14 6.31
C PRO A 89 18.26 5.28 4.92
N LEU A 90 16.94 5.40 4.84
CA LEU A 90 16.20 5.57 3.59
C LEU A 90 16.69 6.80 2.82
N ILE A 91 16.69 7.98 3.46
CA ILE A 91 17.14 9.23 2.82
C ILE A 91 18.60 9.09 2.36
N LYS A 92 19.48 8.57 3.22
CA LYS A 92 20.91 8.43 2.88
C LYS A 92 21.12 7.47 1.70
N TYR A 93 20.36 6.38 1.64
CA TYR A 93 20.42 5.42 0.55
C TYR A 93 19.89 6.05 -0.75
N LEU A 94 18.72 6.69 -0.69
CA LEU A 94 18.12 7.38 -1.83
C LEU A 94 18.99 8.50 -2.39
N MET A 95 19.66 9.29 -1.54
CA MET A 95 20.62 10.30 -1.99
C MET A 95 21.84 9.68 -2.70
N LYS A 96 22.23 8.46 -2.33
CA LYS A 96 23.33 7.73 -2.97
C LYS A 96 22.91 7.12 -4.30
N THR A 97 21.69 6.60 -4.40
CA THR A 97 21.18 5.91 -5.59
C THR A 97 20.51 6.82 -6.61
N LEU A 98 19.89 7.91 -6.15
CA LEU A 98 19.16 8.91 -6.94
C LEU A 98 19.68 10.33 -6.61
N PRO A 99 20.98 10.61 -6.84
CA PRO A 99 21.56 11.91 -6.53
C PRO A 99 20.90 13.07 -7.30
N GLU A 100 20.36 12.80 -8.50
CA GLU A 100 19.70 13.80 -9.32
C GLU A 100 18.42 14.37 -8.67
N MET A 101 17.75 13.60 -7.81
CA MET A 101 16.51 14.01 -7.16
C MET A 101 16.73 14.87 -5.91
N GLN A 102 17.98 15.01 -5.43
CA GLN A 102 18.32 15.75 -4.21
C GLN A 102 17.41 15.39 -3.02
N ILE A 103 17.24 14.10 -2.78
CA ILE A 103 16.27 13.58 -1.83
C ILE A 103 16.57 14.08 -0.41
N SER A 104 15.56 14.65 0.23
CA SER A 104 15.60 15.12 1.61
C SER A 104 14.36 14.67 2.36
N ASN A 105 14.40 14.71 3.70
CA ASN A 105 13.23 14.39 4.51
C ASN A 105 12.01 15.22 4.10
N GLN A 106 12.20 16.53 3.92
CA GLN A 106 11.12 17.43 3.52
C GLN A 106 10.57 17.07 2.13
N LEU A 107 11.44 16.81 1.16
CA LEU A 107 11.01 16.40 -0.18
C LEU A 107 10.18 15.11 -0.13
N LEU A 108 10.61 14.11 0.62
CA LEU A 108 9.86 12.86 0.75
C LEU A 108 8.50 13.07 1.43
N GLN A 109 8.42 13.92 2.44
CA GLN A 109 7.15 14.26 3.08
C GLN A 109 6.20 14.95 2.09
N GLN A 110 6.72 15.78 1.19
CA GLN A 110 5.94 16.46 0.15
C GLN A 110 5.48 15.48 -0.94
N ILE A 111 6.39 14.63 -1.45
CA ILE A 111 6.11 13.64 -2.49
C ILE A 111 5.03 12.66 -2.02
N PHE A 112 5.24 12.04 -0.85
CA PHE A 112 4.32 11.03 -0.30
C PHE A 112 3.20 11.62 0.56
N ASN A 113 3.06 12.95 0.59
CA ASN A 113 2.09 13.70 1.41
C ASN A 113 1.90 13.14 2.83
N THR A 114 3.00 12.84 3.53
CA THR A 114 2.97 12.09 4.80
C THR A 114 4.03 12.56 5.78
N GLY A 115 3.67 12.57 7.07
CA GLY A 115 4.64 12.75 8.16
C GLY A 115 5.44 11.46 8.48
N LEU A 116 4.97 10.29 8.03
CA LEU A 116 5.53 8.98 8.36
C LEU A 116 6.17 8.33 7.13
N VAL A 117 7.15 9.02 6.52
CA VAL A 117 7.80 8.62 5.26
C VAL A 117 8.21 7.15 5.24
N ALA A 118 9.02 6.69 6.20
CA ALA A 118 9.50 5.30 6.18
C ALA A 118 8.34 4.30 6.25
N ARG A 119 7.32 4.54 7.10
CA ARG A 119 6.17 3.64 7.23
C ARG A 119 5.37 3.56 5.93
N HIS A 120 5.03 4.71 5.35
CA HIS A 120 4.25 4.76 4.11
C HIS A 120 5.04 4.18 2.94
N VAL A 121 6.30 4.59 2.76
CA VAL A 121 7.13 4.11 1.65
C VAL A 121 7.35 2.60 1.76
N ASN A 122 7.62 2.06 2.95
CA ASN A 122 7.78 0.60 3.14
C ASN A 122 6.47 -0.15 2.85
N ARG A 123 5.32 0.39 3.28
CA ARG A 123 4.00 -0.15 2.97
C ARG A 123 3.74 -0.19 1.47
N ILE A 124 3.90 0.95 0.78
CA ILE A 124 3.69 1.07 -0.67
C ILE A 124 4.68 0.20 -1.45
N ALA A 125 5.91 0.05 -0.96
CA ALA A 125 6.92 -0.84 -1.54
C ALA A 125 6.59 -2.33 -1.35
N GLY A 126 5.50 -2.64 -0.64
CA GLY A 126 5.06 -4.00 -0.34
C GLY A 126 6.06 -4.75 0.53
N LEU A 127 6.86 -4.06 1.34
CA LEU A 127 7.82 -4.72 2.22
C LEU A 127 7.08 -5.34 3.41
N PRO A 128 7.42 -6.58 3.78
CA PRO A 128 6.78 -7.23 4.92
C PRO A 128 7.21 -6.53 6.20
N LYS A 129 6.34 -6.58 7.22
CA LYS A 129 6.70 -6.12 8.56
C LYS A 129 7.92 -6.90 9.04
N PRO A 130 8.96 -6.24 9.59
CA PRO A 130 10.15 -6.95 10.04
C PRO A 130 9.73 -7.96 11.14
N PRO A 131 10.22 -9.22 11.07
CA PRO A 131 9.82 -10.28 12.02
C PRO A 131 10.24 -10.00 13.48
N ASN A 132 11.00 -8.93 13.74
CA ASN A 132 11.39 -8.50 15.07
C ASN A 132 11.28 -6.97 15.19
N CYS A 133 10.10 -6.47 15.52
CA CYS A 133 9.98 -5.23 16.29
C CYS A 133 9.90 -5.63 17.77
N LEU A 134 11.07 -5.66 18.45
CA LEU A 134 11.17 -5.65 19.91
C LEU A 134 11.39 -4.22 20.39
#